data_AF-A0A661CLW1-F1
#
_entry.id   AF-A0A661CLW1-F1
#
_cell.length_a   1.000
_cell.length_b   1.000
_cell.length_c   1.000
_cell.angle_alpha   90.00
_cell.angle_beta   90.00
_cell.angle_gamma   90.00
#
_symmetry.space_group_name_H-M   'P 1'
#
loop_
_entity.id
_entity.type
_entity.pdbx_description
1 polymer ?
#
loop_
_entity_poly.entity_id
_entity_poly.type
_entity_poly.pdbx_seq_one_letter_code
_entity_poly.pdbx_strand_id
1 'polypeptide(L)'
;MKYLSSLLFLTLSLPVFANELVKFNDDEIANIGVEIGEIKRVTQSLTNKLPAEVTIPNKSQRVISAPQDGVIEIMLVAEGDN
;
A
#
# COMPACT_ATOMS: atom_id res chain seq x y z
N MET A 1 -63.18 -0.14 -22.04
CA MET A 1 -62.67 1.13 -21.46
C MET A 1 -61.79 0.95 -20.21
N LYS A 2 -61.79 -0.21 -19.50
CA LYS A 2 -60.96 -0.39 -18.28
C LYS A 2 -59.44 -0.31 -18.50
N TYR A 3 -58.95 -0.83 -19.62
CA TYR A 3 -57.50 -0.83 -19.90
C TYR A 3 -56.94 0.55 -20.28
N LEU A 4 -57.79 1.47 -20.76
CA LEU A 4 -57.37 2.82 -21.14
C LEU A 4 -56.94 3.64 -19.91
N SER A 5 -57.66 3.47 -18.80
CA SER A 5 -57.35 4.13 -17.52
C SER A 5 -56.03 3.60 -16.92
N SER A 6 -55.76 2.30 -17.05
CA SER A 6 -54.50 1.71 -16.59
C SER A 6 -53.30 2.14 -17.44
N LEU A 7 -53.49 2.32 -18.75
CA LEU A 7 -52.45 2.83 -19.64
C LEU A 7 -52.10 4.29 -19.29
N LEU A 8 -53.12 5.11 -19.00
CA LEU A 8 -52.95 6.50 -18.57
C LEU A 8 -52.15 6.61 -17.26
N PHE A 9 -52.45 5.74 -16.28
CA PHE A 9 -51.73 5.71 -15.01
C PHE A 9 -50.26 5.28 -15.16
N LEU A 10 -49.97 4.37 -16.09
CA LEU A 10 -48.59 3.95 -16.38
C LEU A 10 -47.78 5.09 -17.02
N THR A 11 -48.39 5.85 -17.94
CA THR A 11 -47.75 7.00 -18.59
C THR A 11 -47.57 8.22 -17.69
N LEU A 12 -48.30 8.29 -16.57
CA LEU A 12 -48.19 9.37 -15.58
C LEU A 12 -47.15 9.06 -14.48
N SER A 13 -46.30 8.05 -14.67
CA SER A 13 -45.15 7.83 -13.81
C SER A 13 -44.07 8.86 -14.14
N LEU A 14 -43.99 9.91 -13.32
CA LEU A 14 -42.94 10.94 -13.44
C LEU A 14 -41.57 10.28 -13.21
N PRO A 15 -40.61 10.42 -14.15
CA PRO A 15 -39.25 9.96 -13.91
C PRO A 15 -38.62 10.85 -12.83
N VAL A 16 -38.39 10.28 -11.65
CA VAL A 16 -37.59 10.94 -10.61
C VAL A 16 -36.13 10.76 -11.00
N PHE A 17 -35.55 11.78 -11.62
CA PHE A 17 -34.12 11.84 -11.84
C PHE A 17 -33.45 12.13 -10.49
N ALA A 18 -32.77 11.13 -9.93
CA ALA A 18 -31.93 11.34 -8.77
C ALA A 18 -30.78 12.27 -9.17
N ASN A 19 -30.74 13.47 -8.59
CA ASN A 19 -29.62 14.38 -8.74
C ASN A 19 -28.46 13.83 -7.91
N GLU A 20 -27.37 13.44 -8.57
CA GLU A 20 -26.22 12.76 -7.96
C GLU A 20 -25.49 13.65 -6.94
N LEU A 21 -25.68 14.98 -7.02
CA LEU A 21 -25.01 15.95 -6.20
C LEU A 21 -25.97 16.66 -5.23
N VAL A 22 -25.77 16.40 -3.93
CA VAL A 22 -26.43 17.14 -2.84
C VAL A 22 -25.68 18.46 -2.64
N LYS A 23 -26.40 19.58 -2.74
CA LYS A 23 -25.85 20.92 -2.50
C LYS A 23 -26.17 21.33 -1.08
N PHE A 24 -25.16 21.75 -0.34
CA PHE A 24 -25.30 22.42 0.95
C PHE A 24 -24.78 23.85 0.82
N ASN A 25 -25.36 24.75 1.59
CA ASN A 25 -24.82 26.10 1.77
C ASN A 25 -23.70 26.10 2.82
N ASP A 26 -22.79 27.07 2.76
CA ASP A 26 -21.66 27.19 3.69
C ASP A 26 -22.13 27.28 5.16
N ASP A 27 -23.25 27.97 5.41
CA ASP A 27 -23.86 28.05 6.74
C ASP A 27 -24.38 26.69 7.24
N GLU A 28 -24.92 25.85 6.34
CA GLU A 28 -25.41 24.52 6.70
C GLU A 28 -24.24 23.58 7.02
N ILE A 29 -23.18 23.64 6.21
CA ILE A 29 -21.93 22.87 6.42
C ILE A 29 -21.31 23.23 7.77
N ALA A 30 -21.23 24.53 8.09
CA ALA A 30 -20.67 25.04 9.34
C ALA A 30 -21.51 24.64 10.57
N ASN A 31 -22.83 24.73 10.48
CA ASN A 31 -23.73 24.37 11.58
C ASN A 31 -23.77 22.86 11.86
N ILE A 32 -23.51 22.02 10.86
CA ILE A 32 -23.37 20.56 11.02
C ILE A 32 -21.96 20.19 11.53
N GLY A 33 -20.98 21.11 11.42
CA GLY A 33 -19.60 20.90 11.85
C GLY A 33 -18.80 20.01 10.91
N VAL A 34 -19.07 20.08 9.60
CA VAL A 34 -18.35 19.28 8.60
C VAL A 34 -16.99 19.89 8.31
N GLU A 35 -15.93 19.14 8.56
CA GLU A 35 -14.56 19.49 8.19
C GLU A 35 -14.12 18.69 6.94
N ILE A 36 -13.63 19.38 5.92
CA ILE A 36 -13.21 18.78 4.65
C ILE A 36 -11.67 18.76 4.59
N GLY A 37 -11.11 17.58 4.38
CA GLY A 37 -9.68 17.39 4.14
C GLY A 37 -9.37 17.08 2.67
N GLU A 38 -8.25 17.57 2.16
CA GLU A 38 -7.78 17.22 0.83
C GLU A 38 -7.21 15.79 0.78
N ILE A 39 -7.48 15.07 -0.32
CA ILE A 39 -6.89 13.76 -0.57
C ILE A 39 -5.40 13.94 -0.91
N LYS A 40 -4.53 13.36 -0.09
CA LYS A 40 -3.07 13.40 -0.30
C LYS A 40 -2.54 12.02 -0.67
N ARG A 41 -1.70 11.95 -1.70
CA ARG A 41 -0.99 10.72 -2.08
C ARG A 41 0.10 10.43 -1.05
N VAL A 42 0.04 9.27 -0.42
CA VAL A 42 1.03 8.82 0.55
C VAL A 42 2.01 7.86 -0.12
N THR A 43 3.32 8.11 0.02
CA THR A 43 4.38 7.28 -0.58
C THR A 43 5.05 6.34 0.42
N GLN A 44 4.80 6.54 1.72
CA GLN A 44 5.48 5.80 2.79
C GLN A 44 4.48 5.43 3.87
N SER A 45 4.57 4.18 4.34
CA SER A 45 3.80 3.70 5.48
C SER A 45 4.56 3.97 6.78
N LEU A 46 3.83 4.17 7.88
CA LEU A 46 4.36 4.36 9.24
C LEU A 46 4.88 3.04 9.84
N THR A 47 5.55 2.19 9.05
CA THR A 47 6.16 0.98 9.57
C THR A 47 7.46 1.30 10.28
N ASN A 48 7.75 0.57 11.36
CA ASN A 48 9.01 0.71 12.08
C ASN A 48 10.17 0.32 11.16
N LYS A 49 11.08 1.26 10.92
CA LYS A 49 12.33 1.03 10.19
C LYS A 49 13.35 0.45 11.17
N LEU A 50 13.57 -0.85 11.10
CA LEU A 50 14.56 -1.54 11.93
C LEU A 50 15.93 -1.53 11.22
N PRO A 51 17.04 -1.29 11.94
CA PRO A 51 18.37 -1.46 11.38
C PRO A 51 18.61 -2.94 11.06
N ALA A 52 19.38 -3.19 9.99
CA ALA A 52 19.76 -4.54 9.58
C ALA A 52 21.27 -4.57 9.27
N GLU A 53 21.87 -5.73 9.49
CA GLU A 53 23.29 -6.00 9.18
C GLU A 53 23.39 -6.91 7.96
N VAL A 54 24.30 -6.59 7.05
CA VAL A 54 24.61 -7.44 5.89
C VAL A 54 25.70 -8.42 6.30
N THR A 55 25.38 -9.71 6.30
CA THR A 55 26.31 -10.77 6.69
C THR A 55 26.52 -11.78 5.56
N ILE A 56 27.69 -12.42 5.55
CA ILE A 56 27.97 -13.52 4.61
C ILE A 56 27.21 -14.76 5.08
N PRO A 57 26.37 -15.38 4.24
CA PRO A 57 25.63 -16.58 4.63
C PRO A 57 26.57 -17.70 5.06
N ASN A 58 26.28 -18.36 6.19
CA ASN A 58 27.08 -19.48 6.70
C ASN A 58 27.30 -20.60 5.66
N LYS A 59 26.34 -20.82 4.76
CA LYS A 59 26.45 -21.82 3.69
C LYS A 59 27.55 -21.51 2.67
N SER A 60 27.93 -20.25 2.52
CA SER A 60 28.98 -19.80 1.61
C SER A 60 30.36 -19.77 2.28
N GLN A 61 30.43 -19.90 3.60
CA GLN A 61 31.69 -19.92 4.34
C GLN A 61 32.30 -21.33 4.30
N ARG A 62 33.62 -21.39 4.11
CA ARG A 62 34.40 -22.63 4.18
C ARG A 62 35.56 -22.41 5.13
N VAL A 63 35.73 -23.33 6.06
CA VAL A 63 36.88 -23.35 6.97
C VAL A 63 37.80 -24.47 6.52
N ILE A 64 39.02 -24.12 6.14
CA ILE A 64 40.05 -25.07 5.72
C ILE A 64 41.00 -25.31 6.89
N SER A 65 41.35 -26.57 7.10
CA SER A 65 42.35 -26.98 8.10
C SER A 65 43.38 -27.88 7.44
N ALA A 66 44.62 -27.83 7.95
CA ALA A 66 45.66 -28.74 7.52
C ALA A 66 45.37 -30.15 8.09
N PRO A 67 45.41 -31.22 7.28
CA PRO A 67 45.11 -32.57 7.77
C PRO A 67 46.21 -33.17 8.65
N GLN A 68 47.42 -32.61 8.59
CA GLN A 68 48.59 -33.02 9.36
C GLN A 68 49.43 -31.79 9.73
N ASP A 69 50.23 -31.93 10.80
CA ASP A 69 51.12 -30.88 11.28
C ASP A 69 52.34 -30.70 10.36
N GLY A 70 52.91 -29.49 10.33
CA GLY A 70 54.07 -29.15 9.51
C GLY A 70 54.47 -27.69 9.61
N VAL A 71 55.39 -27.26 8.73
CA VAL A 71 55.86 -25.88 8.63
C VAL A 71 55.37 -25.27 7.31
N ILE A 72 54.86 -24.04 7.37
CA ILE A 72 54.42 -23.28 6.19
C ILE A 72 55.64 -22.55 5.61
N GLU A 73 55.99 -22.82 4.36
CA GLU A 73 57.10 -22.16 3.66
C GLU A 73 56.63 -20.90 2.89
N ILE A 74 55.43 -20.96 2.30
CA ILE A 74 54.90 -19.90 1.42
C ILE A 74 53.40 -19.69 1.71
N MET A 75 52.99 -18.42 1.80
CA MET A 75 51.58 -17.99 1.89
C MET A 75 51.20 -17.24 0.62
N LEU A 76 50.17 -17.71 -0.09
CA LEU A 76 49.76 -17.14 -1.39
C LEU A 76 48.63 -16.13 -1.32
N VAL A 77 47.97 -15.99 -0.16
CA VAL A 77 46.80 -15.13 0.04
C VAL A 77 46.83 -14.50 1.43
N ALA A 78 46.17 -13.36 1.58
CA ALA A 78 45.94 -12.65 2.83
C ALA A 78 44.45 -12.50 3.12
N GLU A 79 44.12 -12.11 4.36
CA GLU A 79 42.74 -11.80 4.75
C GLU A 79 42.23 -10.60 3.95
N GLY A 80 41.06 -10.75 3.31
CA GLY A 80 40.42 -9.70 2.51
C GLY A 80 40.89 -9.63 1.05
N ASP A 81 41.76 -10.56 0.61
CA ASP A 81 42.11 -10.69 -0.81
C ASP A 81 40.91 -11.15 -1.66
N ASN A 82 40.90 -10.75 -2.95
CA ASN A 82 39.86 -11.07 -3.93
C ASN A 82 40.34 -12.07 -4.99
#